data_AF-A0A0F9EZH1-F1
#
_entry.id   AF-A0A0F9EZH1-F1
#
_cell.length_a   1.000
_cell.length_b   1.000
_cell.length_c   1.000
_cell.angle_alpha   90.00
_cell.angle_beta   90.00
_cell.angle_gamma   90.00
#
_symmetry.space_group_name_H-M   'P 1'
#
loop_
_entity.id
_entity.type
_entity.pdbx_description
1 polymer ?
#
loop_
_entity_poly.entity_id
_entity_poly.type
_entity_poly.pdbx_seq_one_letter_code
_entity_poly.pdbx_strand_id
1 'polypeptide(L)' 'MEEKEIFSTRDLYLASTLISLKFFLTGIDYVIEGNKNQPIGYFKFENTPSIQEAKAKFTQGLLSIEPKLFITNLKSLKS' A
#
# COMPACT_ATOMS: atom_id res chain seq x y z
N MET A 1 17.92 14.96 11.54
CA MET A 1 16.71 14.69 10.73
C MET A 1 16.10 13.44 11.33
N GLU A 2 14.89 13.50 11.89
CA GLU A 2 14.19 12.27 12.31
C GLU A 2 13.97 11.41 11.07
N GLU A 3 14.50 10.20 11.07
CA GLU A 3 14.15 9.19 10.08
C GLU A 3 12.67 8.86 10.31
N LYS A 4 11.80 9.38 9.44
CA LYS A 4 10.39 8.97 9.44
C LYS A 4 10.38 7.46 9.22
N GLU A 5 9.86 6.71 10.18
CA GLU A 5 9.69 5.27 10.01
C GLU A 5 8.80 5.02 8.78
N ILE A 6 9.22 4.13 7.88
CA ILE A 6 8.52 3.81 6.64
C ILE A 6 7.86 2.45 6.79
N PHE A 7 6.58 2.37 6.46
CA PHE A 7 5.87 1.11 6.27
C PHE A 7 5.88 0.75 4.79
N SER A 8 6.29 -0.48 4.45
CA SER A 8 6.29 -0.97 3.07
C SER A 8 5.43 -2.23 2.92
N THR A 9 4.67 -2.33 1.83
CA THR A 9 3.90 -3.53 1.49
C THR A 9 4.01 -3.88 0.00
N ARG A 10 4.06 -5.18 -0.31
CA ARG A 10 3.90 -5.72 -1.67
C ARG A 10 2.47 -6.11 -2.01
N ASP A 11 1.58 -6.12 -1.01
CA ASP A 11 0.18 -6.47 -1.19
C ASP A 11 -0.55 -5.32 -1.87
N LEU A 12 -0.96 -5.55 -3.11
CA LEU A 12 -1.64 -4.59 -3.96
C LEU A 12 -3.04 -4.21 -3.45
N TYR A 13 -3.74 -5.14 -2.79
CA TYR A 13 -5.06 -4.88 -2.21
C TYR A 13 -4.93 -4.01 -0.97
N LEU A 14 -3.93 -4.27 -0.13
CA LEU A 14 -3.63 -3.41 1.01
C LEU A 14 -3.17 -2.03 0.55
N ALA A 15 -2.26 -1.94 -0.43
CA ALA A 15 -1.78 -0.66 -0.95
C ALA A 15 -2.91 0.19 -1.54
N SER A 16 -3.74 -0.40 -2.40
CA SER A 16 -4.91 0.28 -2.98
C SER A 16 -5.95 0.68 -1.92
N THR A 17 -6.13 -0.14 -0.89
CA THR A 17 -6.96 0.21 0.27
C THR A 17 -6.43 1.43 1.00
N LEU A 18 -5.14 1.47 1.32
CA LEU A 18 -4.54 2.59 2.05
C LEU A 18 -4.61 3.89 1.24
N ILE A 19 -4.40 3.84 -0.08
CA ILE A 19 -4.57 5.00 -0.96
C ILE A 19 -6.03 5.46 -0.99
N SER A 20 -6.97 4.52 -1.01
CA SER A 20 -8.41 4.83 -0.97
C SER A 20 -8.81 5.51 0.35
N LEU A 21 -8.16 5.14 1.45
CA LEU A 21 -8.28 5.78 2.77
C LEU A 21 -7.44 7.07 2.91
N LYS A 22 -6.84 7.56 1.81
CA LYS A 22 -6.06 8.81 1.74
C LYS A 22 -4.74 8.80 2.52
N PHE A 23 -4.18 7.63 2.82
CA PHE A 23 -2.81 7.57 3.31
C PHE A 23 -1.82 7.98 2.21
N PHE A 24 -0.84 8.79 2.58
CA PHE A 24 0.14 9.30 1.65
C PHE A 24 1.15 8.21 1.25
N LEU A 25 1.18 7.90 -0.05
CA LEU A 25 2.18 7.03 -0.64
C LEU A 25 3.48 7.82 -0.78
N THR A 26 4.52 7.44 -0.04
CA THR A 26 5.81 8.13 -0.03
C THR A 26 6.71 7.70 -1.18
N GLY A 27 6.49 6.52 -1.75
CA GLY A 27 7.24 6.02 -2.90
C GLY A 27 6.91 4.58 -3.26
N ILE A 28 7.52 4.11 -4.34
CA ILE A 28 7.45 2.72 -4.78
C ILE A 28 8.89 2.27 -5.06
N ASP A 29 9.34 1.25 -4.36
CA ASP A 29 10.58 0.56 -4.69
C ASP A 29 10.29 -0.63 -5.60
N TYR A 30 11.27 -1.02 -6.41
CA TYR A 30 11.22 -2.26 -7.17
C TYR A 30 12.43 -3.11 -6.80
N VAL A 31 12.17 -4.37 -6.46
CA VAL A 31 13.21 -5.37 -6.19
C VAL A 31 13.11 -6.46 -7.24
N ILE A 32 14.24 -6.84 -7.81
CA ILE A 32 14.34 -7.99 -8.70
C ILE A 32 14.68 -9.21 -7.82
N GLU A 33 13.67 -10.04 -7.51
CA GLU A 33 13.88 -11.27 -6.71
C GLU A 33 14.13 -12.49 -7.63
N GLY A 34 15.37 -12.99 -7.66
CA GLY A 34 15.74 -14.28 -8.24
C GLY A 34 15.68 -14.36 -9.79
N ASN A 35 15.35 -15.56 -10.31
CA ASN A 35 15.38 -15.90 -11.75
C ASN A 35 14.09 -15.50 -12.50
N LYS A 36 13.17 -14.79 -11.83
CA LYS A 36 11.98 -14.22 -12.48
C LYS A 36 12.35 -12.83 -12.99
N ASN A 37 12.34 -12.64 -14.31
CA ASN A 37 12.59 -11.34 -14.97
C ASN A 37 11.46 -10.31 -14.74
N GLN A 38 10.74 -10.37 -13.62
CA GLN A 38 9.64 -9.45 -13.30
C GLN A 38 9.96 -8.68 -12.01
N PRO A 39 10.03 -7.35 -12.05
CA PRO A 39 10.25 -6.54 -10.86
C PRO A 39 9.07 -6.66 -9.89
N ILE A 40 9.36 -6.78 -8.59
CA ILE A 40 8.37 -6.77 -7.52
C ILE A 40 8.31 -5.37 -6.93
N GLY A 41 7.13 -4.73 -7.01
CA GLY A 41 6.87 -3.41 -6.44
C GLY A 41 6.58 -3.47 -4.94
N TYR A 42 7.24 -2.61 -4.17
CA TYR A 42 7.00 -2.37 -2.75
C TYR A 42 6.49 -0.94 -2.58
N PHE A 43 5.23 -0.80 -2.13
CA PHE A 43 4.58 0.48 -1.89
C PHE A 43 4.93 0.99 -0.49
N LYS A 44 5.48 2.20 -0.41
CA LYS A 44 5.93 2.84 0.83
C LYS A 44 4.94 3.89 1.31
N PHE A 45 4.71 3.91 2.61
CA PHE A 45 3.87 4.87 3.30
C PHE A 45 4.57 5.36 4.56
N GLU A 46 4.14 6.50 5.10
CA GLU A 46 4.59 6.93 6.43
C GLU A 46 4.05 5.97 7.50
N ASN A 47 4.95 5.48 8.36
CA ASN A 47 4.56 4.63 9.48
C ASN A 47 3.90 5.48 10.56
N THR A 48 2.57 5.45 10.60
CA THR A 48 1.77 6.19 11.58
C THR A 48 0.91 5.23 12.39
N PRO A 49 0.50 5.55 13.63
CA PRO A 49 -0.43 4.70 14.38
C PRO A 49 -1.72 4.40 13.59
N SER A 50 -2.21 5.38 12.83
CA SER A 50 -3.37 5.24 11.95
C SER A 50 -3.16 4.20 10.83
N ILE A 51 -1.95 4.06 10.28
CA ILE A 51 -1.69 3.06 9.24
C ILE A 51 -1.69 1.65 9.81
N GLN A 52 -1.18 1.49 11.03
CA GLN A 52 -1.17 0.20 11.73
C GLN A 52 -2.60 -0.23 12.10
N GLU A 53 -3.43 0.71 12.54
CA GLU A 53 -4.85 0.47 12.79
C GLU A 53 -5.59 0.10 11.50
N ALA A 54 -5.39 0.85 10.41
CA ALA A 54 -6.01 0.56 9.11
C ALA A 54 -5.59 -0.83 8.59
N LYS A 55 -4.32 -1.19 8.73
CA LYS A 55 -3.81 -2.53 8.39
C LYS A 55 -4.50 -3.62 9.21
N ALA A 56 -4.63 -3.44 10.53
CA ALA A 56 -5.32 -4.40 11.38
C ALA A 56 -6.79 -4.57 10.97
N LYS A 57 -7.49 -3.45 10.72
CA LYS A 57 -8.88 -3.46 10.23
C LYS A 57 -9.02 -4.12 8.86
N PHE A 58 -8.06 -3.90 7.95
CA PHE A 58 -8.02 -4.58 6.65
C PHE A 58 -7.92 -6.10 6.81
N THR A 59 -6.98 -6.59 7.62
CA THR A 59 -6.82 -8.02 7.88
C THR A 59 -8.05 -8.65 8.53
N GLN A 60 -8.77 -7.89 9.36
CA GLN A 60 -10.02 -8.32 9.99
C GLN A 60 -11.25 -8.18 9.07
N GLY A 61 -11.11 -7.63 7.86
CA GLY A 61 -12.24 -7.37 6.95
C GLY A 61 -13.21 -6.27 7.42
N LEU A 62 -12.75 -5.37 8.30
CA LEU A 62 -13.57 -4.32 8.93
C LEU A 62 -13.52 -2.97 8.20
N LEU A 63 -12.91 -2.93 7.02
CA LEU A 63 -12.87 -1.73 6.18
C LEU A 63 -13.96 -1.77 5.13
N SER A 64 -14.73 -0.69 5.04
CA SER A 64 -15.64 -0.44 3.94
C SER A 64 -15.05 0.63 3.02
N ILE A 65 -14.88 0.30 1.75
CA ILE A 65 -14.34 1.19 0.72
C ILE A 65 -15.28 1.18 -0.47
N GLU A 66 -15.55 2.35 -1.03
CA GLU A 66 -16.36 2.44 -2.24
C GLU A 66 -15.70 1.67 -3.40
N PRO A 67 -16.41 0.74 -4.06
CA PRO A 67 -15.83 -0.09 -5.11
C PRO A 67 -15.22 0.72 -6.27
N LYS A 68 -15.84 1.83 -6.67
CA LYS A 68 -15.33 2.66 -7.77
C LYS A 68 -13.98 3.29 -7.41
N LEU A 69 -13.86 3.83 -6.20
CA LEU A 69 -12.61 4.41 -5.69
C LEU A 69 -11.54 3.33 -5.58
N PHE A 70 -11.89 2.18 -5.00
CA PHE A 70 -10.98 1.04 -4.85
C PHE A 70 -10.42 0.58 -6.19
N ILE A 71 -11.29 0.33 -7.18
CA ILE A 71 -10.87 -0.13 -8.52
C ILE A 71 -10.03 0.93 -9.24
N THR A 72 -10.37 2.21 -9.09
CA THR A 72 -9.59 3.32 -9.69
C THR A 72 -8.17 3.35 -9.14
N ASN A 73 -8.02 3.31 -7.81
CA ASN A 73 -6.71 3.30 -7.18
C ASN A 73 -5.93 2.01 -7.50
N LEU A 74 -6.60 0.86 -7.53
CA LEU A 74 -5.97 -0.40 -7.91
C LEU A 74 -5.39 -0.37 -9.33
N LYS A 75 -6.12 0.22 -10.29
CA LYS A 75 -5.64 0.39 -11.67
C LYS A 75 -4.45 1.34 -11.74
N SER A 76 -4.47 2.43 -10.97
CA SER A 76 -3.36 3.40 -10.93
C SER A 76 -2.04 2.77 -10.48
N LEU A 77 -2.06 1.70 -9.68
CA LEU A 77 -0.86 1.00 -9.22
C LEU A 77 -0.35 -0.05 -10.21
N LYS A 78 -1.16 -0.44 -11.20
CA LYS A 78 -0.80 -1.44 -12.22
C LYS A 78 -0.36 -0.81 -13.55
N SER A 79 -0.66 0.47 -13.74
CA SER A 79 -0.38 1.23 -14.97
C SER A 79 1.01 1.85 -14.90
#